data_AF-A0ABC8LMT0-F1
#
_entry.id   AF-A0ABC8LMT0-F1
#
_cell.length_a   1.000
_cell.length_b   1.000
_cell.length_c   1.000
_cell.angle_alpha   90.00
_cell.angle_beta   90.00
_cell.angle_gamma   90.00
#
_symmetry.space_group_name_H-M   'P 1'
#
loop_
_entity.id
_entity.type
_entity.pdbx_description
1 polymer ?
#
loop_
_entity_poly.entity_id
_entity_poly.type
_entity_poly.pdbx_seq_one_letter_code
_entity_poly.pdbx_strand_id
1 'polypeptide(L)' 'MAKSTFKQEHDLEKRSAEAAGIREKDPDRIPVIVEKAEKSDIPTIDKKK' A
#
# COMPACT_ATOMS: atom_id res chain seq x y z
N MET A 1 -1.76 8.60 15.36
CA MET A 1 -1.21 7.57 14.45
C MET A 1 -1.84 7.79 13.08
N ALA A 2 -1.07 7.87 12.01
CA ALA A 2 -1.63 8.02 10.67
C ALA A 2 -2.52 6.80 10.38
N LYS A 3 -3.83 7.02 10.21
CA LYS A 3 -4.75 5.96 9.82
C LYS A 3 -4.52 5.67 8.34
N SER A 4 -3.91 4.52 8.05
CA SER A 4 -3.72 4.08 6.67
C SER A 4 -5.04 3.51 6.16
N THR A 5 -5.67 4.21 5.22
CA THR A 5 -6.97 3.84 4.65
C THR A 5 -6.91 2.45 4.00
N PHE A 6 -5.82 2.14 3.31
CA PHE A 6 -5.56 0.85 2.70
C PHE A 6 -5.55 -0.31 3.71
N LYS A 7 -5.04 -0.06 4.93
CA LYS A 7 -5.03 -1.09 5.98
C LYS A 7 -6.41 -1.32 6.60
N GLN A 8 -7.32 -0.35 6.51
CA GLN A 8 -8.69 -0.46 7.00
C GLN A 8 -9.61 -1.10 5.96
N GLU A 9 -9.36 -0.87 4.67
CA GLU A 9 -10.15 -1.42 3.57
C GLU A 9 -9.77 -2.87 3.24
N HIS A 10 -8.51 -3.25 3.44
CA HIS A 10 -8.04 -4.61 3.22
C HIS A 10 -7.62 -5.30 4.52
N ASP A 11 -8.17 -6.49 4.74
CA ASP A 11 -7.74 -7.39 5.83
C ASP A 11 -6.26 -7.73 5.74
N LEU A 12 -5.65 -7.99 6.89
CA LEU A 12 -4.24 -8.32 7.00
C LEU A 12 -3.87 -9.56 6.19
N GLU A 13 -4.71 -10.60 6.22
CA GLU A 13 -4.48 -11.86 5.52
C GLU A 13 -4.42 -11.67 4.01
N LYS A 14 -5.37 -10.89 3.45
CA LYS A 14 -5.40 -10.57 2.01
C LYS A 14 -4.17 -9.76 1.59
N ARG A 15 -3.80 -8.73 2.37
CA ARG A 15 -2.62 -7.90 2.11
C ARG A 15 -1.32 -8.71 2.14
N SER A 16 -1.21 -9.65 3.08
CA SER A 16 -0.03 -10.52 3.19
C SER A 16 0.08 -11.49 2.03
N ALA A 17 -1.04 -12.11 1.63
CA ALA A 17 -1.07 -13.05 0.50
C ALA A 17 -0.71 -12.36 -0.83
N GLU A 18 -1.26 -11.16 -1.09
CA GLU A 18 -0.90 -10.40 -2.29
C GLU A 18 0.57 -9.96 -2.30
N ALA A 19 1.09 -9.47 -1.18
CA ALA A 19 2.48 -9.05 -1.08
C ALA A 19 3.47 -10.22 -1.28
N ALA A 20 3.13 -11.40 -0.75
CA ALA A 20 3.90 -12.62 -0.97
C ALA A 20 3.88 -13.03 -2.45
N GLY A 21 2.70 -13.06 -3.09
CA GLY A 21 2.59 -13.42 -4.50
C GLY A 21 3.31 -12.46 -5.45
N ILE A 22 3.34 -11.15 -5.15
CA ILE A 22 4.12 -10.17 -5.94
C ILE A 22 5.62 -10.39 -5.76
N ARG A 23 6.08 -10.69 -4.53
CA ARG A 23 7.49 -11.00 -4.26
C ARG A 23 7.94 -12.30 -4.89
N GLU A 24 7.06 -13.29 -5.03
CA GLU A 24 7.37 -14.52 -5.76
C GLU A 24 7.49 -14.29 -7.27
N LYS A 25 6.67 -13.38 -7.83
CA LYS A 25 6.70 -13.03 -9.26
C LYS A 25 7.88 -12.15 -9.62
N ASP A 26 8.19 -11.17 -8.78
CA ASP A 26 9.25 -10.18 -8.98
C ASP A 26 10.10 -10.06 -7.70
N PRO A 27 11.05 -10.98 -7.45
CA PRO A 27 11.83 -11.00 -6.21
C PRO A 27 12.72 -9.77 -6.02
N ASP A 28 13.13 -9.13 -7.12
CA ASP A 28 13.91 -7.88 -7.10
C ASP A 28 13.06 -6.64 -6.79
N ARG A 29 11.72 -6.77 -6.71
CA ARG A 29 10.79 -5.64 -6.51
C ARG A 29 10.04 -5.77 -5.19
N ILE A 30 9.93 -4.64 -4.48
CA ILE A 30 9.20 -4.56 -3.22
C ILE A 30 7.85 -3.86 -3.47
N PRO A 31 6.71 -4.49 -3.15
CA PRO A 31 5.41 -3.83 -3.24
C PRO A 31 5.30 -2.75 -2.14
N VAL A 32 5.05 -1.51 -2.53
CA VAL A 32 4.95 -0.35 -1.62
C VAL A 32 3.60 0.34 -1.85
N ILE A 33 2.87 0.60 -0.76
CA ILE A 33 1.62 1.37 -0.78
C ILE A 33 1.95 2.81 -0.39
N VAL A 34 1.61 3.75 -1.26
CA VAL A 34 1.84 5.19 -1.04
C VAL A 34 0.51 5.88 -0.78
N GLU A 35 0.38 6.49 0.38
CA GLU A 35 -0.79 7.28 0.76
C GLU A 35 -0.40 8.71 1.10
N LYS A 36 -1.24 9.67 0.69
CA LYS A 36 -1.08 11.07 1.05
C LYS A 36 -1.35 11.24 2.55
N ALA A 37 -0.44 11.91 3.25
CA ALA A 37 -0.66 12.28 4.64
C ALA A 37 -1.73 13.38 4.75
N GLU A 38 -2.64 13.27 5.71
CA GLU A 38 -3.81 14.16 5.89
C GLU A 38 -3.45 15.66 6.01
N LYS A 39 -2.20 15.99 6.41
CA LYS A 39 -1.72 17.37 6.60
C LYS A 39 -0.78 17.88 5.51
N SER A 40 -0.77 17.26 4.34
CA SER A 40 0.13 17.65 3.25
C SER A 40 -0.58 18.49 2.18
N ASP A 41 0.04 19.60 1.78
CA ASP A 41 -0.38 20.44 0.63
C ASP A 41 -0.01 19.83 -0.73
N ILE A 42 0.45 18.58 -0.74
CA ILE A 42 0.85 17.84 -1.94
C ILE A 42 -0.41 17.36 -2.68
N PRO A 43 -0.49 17.43 -4.01
CA PRO A 43 -1.62 16.89 -4.76
C PRO A 43 -1.86 15.40 -4.46
N THR A 44 -3.11 14.95 -4.59
CA THR A 44 -3.47 13.53 -4.42
C THR A 44 -2.78 12.69 -5.49
N ILE A 45 -2.12 11.60 -5.07
CA ILE A 45 -1.49 10.68 -6.00
C ILE A 45 -2.52 9.79 -6.71
N ASP A 46 -2.43 9.69 -8.03
CA ASP A 46 -3.34 8.90 -8.88
C ASP A 46 -3.10 7.39 -8.78
N LYS A 47 -1.86 6.96 -8.52
CA LYS A 47 -1.52 5.53 -8.36
C LYS A 47 -1.15 5.23 -6.91
N LYS A 48 -1.95 4.38 -6.27
CA LYS A 48 -1.80 3.97 -4.86
C LYS A 48 -1.28 2.53 -4.66
N LYS A 49 -1.00 1.79 -5.74
CA LYS A 49 -0.52 0.40 -5.72
C LYS A 49 0.55 0.18 -6.78
#